data_AF-A0A954BMH7-F1
#
_entry.id   AF-A0A954BMH7-F1
#
_cell.length_a   1.000
_cell.length_b   1.000
_cell.length_c   1.000
_cell.angle_alpha   90.00
_cell.angle_beta   90.00
_cell.angle_gamma   90.00
#
_symmetry.space_group_name_H-M   'P 1'
#
loop_
_entity.id
_entity.type
_entity.pdbx_description
1 polymer ?
#
loop_
_entity_poly.entity_id
_entity_poly.type
_entity_poly.pdbx_seq_one_letter_code
_entity_poly.pdbx_strand_id
1 'polypeptide(L)'
;MATREIDAEKPVERAAKKRALNIPPVKVGDGILHDQEKYYSREFMDREWESLWSRVWTIAGRLTDLKRVGDWFTYKLGKESIIIARSAEDRIQAFYNVCQHRGSQLVNQDFGHSMSFVCPFHTWTWNIDGSLKRITDAETFPERTICDKPGLSEMRCETWAGFVFVNMDDNAPPLSEFLAGLPDAMALYKMEDMVVVKDYSVNWPMNWKISLDAFMEGYHAHARHPELVRMIDDYNFDYEVFGNGHSMMTIPMWTK
;
A
#
# COMPACT_ATOMS: atom_id res chain seq x y z
N MET A 1 -11.67 30.31 50.63
CA MET A 1 -11.07 30.28 49.28
C MET A 1 -11.99 29.49 48.39
N ALA A 2 -12.66 30.17 47.47
CA ALA A 2 -13.79 29.66 46.70
C ALA A 2 -13.37 28.70 45.58
N THR A 3 -14.09 27.60 45.47
CA THR A 3 -14.15 26.69 44.32
C THR A 3 -14.61 27.47 43.08
N ARG A 4 -13.80 27.48 42.02
CA ARG A 4 -14.22 27.96 40.70
C ARG A 4 -14.95 26.82 39.99
N GLU A 5 -16.25 26.97 39.82
CA GLU A 5 -17.03 26.18 38.88
C GLU A 5 -16.53 26.45 37.46
N ILE A 6 -16.38 25.36 36.70
CA ILE A 6 -16.01 25.40 35.29
C ILE A 6 -17.35 25.52 34.55
N ASP A 7 -17.63 26.70 34.01
CA ASP A 7 -18.82 26.92 33.20
C ASP A 7 -18.82 25.94 32.02
N ALA A 8 -19.86 25.13 31.91
CA ALA A 8 -20.12 24.33 30.72
C ALA A 8 -20.38 25.30 29.55
N GLU A 9 -19.43 25.42 28.63
CA GLU A 9 -19.60 26.21 27.42
C GLU A 9 -20.89 25.78 26.70
N LYS A 10 -21.74 26.76 26.39
CA LYS A 10 -22.97 26.55 25.61
C LYS A 10 -22.61 25.89 24.27
N PRO A 11 -23.46 24.99 23.73
CA PRO A 11 -23.24 24.43 22.41
C PRO A 11 -23.08 25.57 21.41
N VAL A 12 -21.96 25.59 20.68
CA VAL A 12 -21.79 26.51 19.55
C VAL A 12 -22.87 26.15 18.55
N GLU A 13 -23.85 27.04 18.39
CA GLU A 13 -24.90 26.92 17.40
C GLU A 13 -24.26 27.05 16.01
N ARG A 14 -23.86 25.92 15.42
CA ARG A 14 -23.28 25.86 14.07
C ARG A 14 -24.39 26.15 13.06
N ALA A 15 -24.66 27.42 12.82
CA ALA A 15 -25.40 27.84 11.64
C ALA A 15 -24.55 27.48 10.41
N ALA A 16 -24.88 26.36 9.76
CA ALA A 16 -24.30 25.97 8.49
C ALA A 16 -24.64 27.04 7.45
N LYS A 17 -23.75 28.03 7.26
CA LYS A 17 -23.73 28.78 6.03
C LYS A 17 -23.28 27.82 4.95
N LYS A 18 -24.24 27.12 4.32
CA LYS A 18 -24.03 26.40 3.06
C LYS A 18 -23.47 27.42 2.07
N ARG A 19 -22.14 27.49 1.96
CA ARG A 19 -21.54 28.02 0.74
C ARG A 19 -21.93 26.98 -0.30
N ALA A 20 -22.85 27.35 -1.20
CA ALA A 20 -23.34 26.46 -2.24
C ALA A 20 -22.19 26.14 -3.19
N LEU A 21 -21.34 25.20 -2.80
CA LEU A 21 -20.63 24.37 -3.75
C LEU A 21 -21.76 23.62 -4.47
N ASN A 22 -21.85 23.77 -5.80
CA ASN A 22 -22.80 23.04 -6.64
C ASN A 22 -22.36 21.57 -6.73
N ILE A 23 -22.28 20.90 -5.58
CA ILE A 23 -21.87 19.52 -5.44
C ILE A 23 -23.16 18.72 -5.24
N PRO A 24 -23.50 17.79 -6.15
CA PRO A 24 -24.67 16.94 -5.98
C PRO A 24 -24.51 16.11 -4.70
N PRO A 25 -25.59 15.93 -3.91
CA PRO A 25 -25.50 15.16 -2.66
C PRO A 25 -25.10 13.71 -2.95
N VAL A 26 -24.09 13.22 -2.25
CA VAL A 26 -23.70 11.80 -2.28
C VAL A 26 -24.88 10.97 -1.79
N LYS A 27 -25.30 9.99 -2.60
CA LYS A 27 -26.36 9.05 -2.20
C LYS A 27 -25.82 8.10 -1.14
N VAL A 28 -26.05 8.44 0.13
CA VAL A 28 -25.72 7.57 1.26
C VAL A 28 -26.55 6.28 1.15
N GLY A 29 -25.88 5.12 1.25
CA GLY A 29 -26.56 3.83 1.28
C GLY A 29 -27.33 3.60 2.59
N ASP A 30 -28.38 2.80 2.54
CA ASP A 30 -29.18 2.35 3.70
C ASP A 30 -28.76 0.95 4.20
N GLY A 31 -27.62 0.46 3.71
CA GLY A 31 -27.07 -0.85 4.06
C GLY A 31 -26.66 -0.93 5.53
N ILE A 32 -26.98 -2.06 6.15
CA ILE A 32 -26.59 -2.37 7.52
C ILE A 32 -25.09 -2.70 7.57
N LEU A 33 -24.31 -1.95 8.36
CA LEU A 33 -22.86 -2.15 8.58
C LEU A 33 -22.54 -3.08 9.78
N HIS A 34 -23.46 -3.94 10.21
CA HIS A 34 -23.37 -4.69 11.49
C HIS A 34 -22.52 -5.98 11.47
N ASP A 35 -21.74 -6.26 10.43
CA ASP A 35 -20.88 -7.45 10.43
C ASP A 35 -19.55 -7.17 11.15
N GLN A 36 -19.62 -7.16 12.49
CA GLN A 36 -18.48 -6.89 13.36
C GLN A 36 -17.43 -8.01 13.30
N GLU A 37 -17.82 -9.23 12.95
CA GLU A 37 -16.93 -10.39 12.88
C GLU A 37 -15.77 -10.15 11.91
N LYS A 38 -15.99 -9.38 10.85
CA LYS A 38 -14.94 -9.03 9.88
C LYS A 38 -13.72 -8.35 10.50
N TYR A 39 -13.89 -7.69 11.65
CA TYR A 39 -12.80 -6.97 12.32
C TYR A 39 -11.98 -7.84 13.27
N TYR A 40 -12.49 -8.99 13.72
CA TYR A 40 -11.81 -9.80 14.75
C TYR A 40 -11.73 -11.31 14.46
N SER A 41 -12.51 -11.84 13.51
CA SER A 41 -12.48 -13.26 13.15
C SER A 41 -11.21 -13.62 12.39
N ARG A 42 -10.56 -14.72 12.81
CA ARG A 42 -9.41 -15.29 12.09
C ARG A 42 -9.84 -15.91 10.76
N GLU A 43 -10.99 -16.57 10.74
CA GLU A 43 -11.57 -17.18 9.56
C GLU A 43 -11.93 -16.13 8.50
N PHE A 44 -12.31 -14.92 8.91
CA PHE A 44 -12.47 -13.81 7.98
C PHE A 44 -11.12 -13.31 7.45
N MET A 45 -10.13 -13.14 8.32
CA MET A 45 -8.77 -12.74 7.93
C MET A 45 -8.13 -13.71 6.93
N ASP A 46 -8.31 -15.02 7.11
CA ASP A 46 -7.79 -16.04 6.19
C ASP A 46 -8.48 -15.95 4.82
N ARG A 47 -9.79 -15.68 4.78
CA ARG A 47 -10.51 -15.42 3.53
C ARG A 47 -10.04 -14.13 2.85
N GLU A 48 -9.74 -13.08 3.61
CA GLU A 48 -9.15 -11.84 3.06
C GLU A 48 -7.80 -12.14 2.39
N TRP A 49 -6.99 -13.03 2.96
CA TRP A 49 -5.75 -13.44 2.32
C TRP A 49 -5.97 -14.06 0.94
N GLU A 50 -6.89 -15.02 0.83
CA GLU A 50 -7.17 -15.77 -0.41
C GLU A 50 -7.92 -14.97 -1.47
N SER A 51 -8.72 -13.99 -1.05
CA SER A 51 -9.67 -13.29 -1.92
C SER A 51 -9.32 -11.83 -2.17
N LEU A 52 -8.50 -11.21 -1.31
CA LEU A 52 -8.14 -9.80 -1.40
C LEU A 52 -6.63 -9.63 -1.55
N TRP A 53 -5.84 -9.93 -0.50
CA TRP A 53 -4.42 -9.56 -0.46
C TRP A 53 -3.57 -10.23 -1.53
N SER A 54 -3.90 -11.47 -1.92
CA SER A 54 -3.22 -12.20 -2.98
C SER A 54 -3.72 -11.86 -4.40
N ARG A 55 -4.74 -11.01 -4.54
CA ARG A 55 -5.42 -10.75 -5.83
C ARG A 55 -5.50 -9.28 -6.20
N VAL A 56 -5.21 -8.37 -5.27
CA VAL A 56 -5.30 -6.93 -5.47
C VAL A 56 -3.93 -6.32 -5.68
N TRP A 57 -3.88 -5.25 -6.46
CA TRP A 57 -2.68 -4.43 -6.56
C TRP A 57 -2.44 -3.70 -5.23
N THR A 58 -1.26 -3.84 -4.66
CA THR A 58 -0.84 -3.14 -3.44
C THR A 58 0.35 -2.22 -3.72
N ILE A 59 0.41 -1.10 -3.01
CA ILE A 59 1.56 -0.18 -3.07
C ILE A 59 2.69 -0.82 -2.25
N ALA A 60 3.77 -1.20 -2.91
CA ALA A 60 4.94 -1.79 -2.28
C ALA A 60 5.94 -0.75 -1.77
N GLY A 61 6.02 0.40 -2.44
CA GLY A 61 6.97 1.46 -2.09
C GLY A 61 7.05 2.56 -3.14
N ARG A 62 8.11 3.37 -3.06
CA ARG A 62 8.34 4.52 -3.94
C ARG A 62 9.50 4.26 -4.90
N LEU A 63 9.40 4.78 -6.12
CA LEU A 63 10.50 4.73 -7.09
C LEU A 63 11.75 5.49 -6.60
N THR A 64 11.58 6.43 -5.67
CA THR A 64 12.69 7.14 -5.02
C THR A 64 13.59 6.22 -4.18
N ASP A 65 13.14 5.02 -3.83
CA ASP A 65 13.94 4.02 -3.12
C ASP A 65 14.74 3.13 -4.07
N LEU A 66 14.46 3.23 -5.38
CA LEU A 66 15.10 2.49 -6.46
C LEU A 66 15.75 3.48 -7.44
N LYS A 67 16.72 4.28 -7.02
CA LYS A 67 17.26 5.37 -7.88
C LYS A 67 18.19 4.85 -8.97
N ARG A 68 18.95 3.80 -8.67
CA ARG A 68 20.02 3.28 -9.53
C ARG A 68 19.76 1.81 -9.84
N VAL A 69 20.22 1.36 -11.00
CA VAL A 69 20.29 -0.07 -11.31
C VAL A 69 21.11 -0.76 -10.22
N GLY A 70 20.62 -1.87 -9.69
CA GLY A 70 21.22 -2.52 -8.52
C GLY A 70 20.49 -2.23 -7.21
N ASP A 71 19.75 -1.12 -7.10
CA ASP A 71 18.98 -0.81 -5.89
C ASP A 71 17.79 -1.78 -5.76
N TRP A 72 17.53 -2.20 -4.54
CA TRP A 72 16.38 -3.03 -4.18
C TRP A 72 15.90 -2.71 -2.76
N PHE A 73 14.64 -3.02 -2.48
CA PHE A 73 14.05 -2.97 -1.14
C PHE A 73 13.16 -4.18 -0.90
N THR A 74 12.87 -4.48 0.38
CA THR A 74 11.91 -5.53 0.73
C THR A 74 10.57 -4.93 1.11
N TYR A 75 9.51 -5.53 0.57
CA TYR A 75 8.12 -5.24 0.91
C TYR A 75 7.54 -6.46 1.63
N LYS A 76 6.88 -6.24 2.77
CA LYS A 76 6.27 -7.29 3.59
C LYS A 76 4.76 -7.13 3.58
N LEU A 77 4.04 -8.16 3.18
CA LEU A 77 2.58 -8.20 3.19
C LEU A 77 2.11 -9.49 3.84
N GLY A 78 1.54 -9.38 5.04
CA GLY A 78 1.13 -10.54 5.84
C GLY A 78 2.28 -11.53 6.03
N LYS A 79 2.14 -12.73 5.43
CA LYS A 79 3.13 -13.80 5.51
C LYS A 79 4.20 -13.78 4.43
N GLU A 80 4.07 -12.90 3.43
CA GLU A 80 4.98 -12.84 2.29
C GLU A 80 6.05 -11.76 2.48
N SER A 81 7.27 -12.09 2.04
CA SER A 81 8.36 -11.13 1.85
C SER A 81 8.71 -11.06 0.37
N ILE A 82 8.77 -9.85 -0.16
CA ILE A 82 8.91 -9.57 -1.59
C ILE A 82 10.13 -8.68 -1.77
N ILE A 83 10.98 -8.99 -2.73
CA ILE A 83 12.09 -8.14 -3.16
C ILE A 83 11.59 -7.32 -4.35
N ILE A 84 11.67 -5.99 -4.23
CA ILE A 84 11.45 -5.07 -5.35
C ILE A 84 12.82 -4.57 -5.80
N ALA A 85 13.15 -4.73 -7.08
CA ALA A 85 14.49 -4.44 -7.59
C ALA A 85 14.46 -3.66 -8.90
N ARG A 86 15.42 -2.75 -9.08
CA ARG A 86 15.72 -2.13 -10.37
C ARG A 86 16.83 -2.91 -11.09
N SER A 87 16.44 -3.73 -12.06
CA SER A 87 17.38 -4.56 -12.82
C SER A 87 17.97 -3.85 -14.04
N ALA A 88 17.30 -2.82 -14.57
CA ALA A 88 17.79 -1.94 -15.63
C ALA A 88 17.21 -0.51 -15.48
N GLU A 89 17.65 0.44 -16.31
CA GLU A 89 17.21 1.86 -16.20
C GLU A 89 15.69 2.01 -16.25
N ASP A 90 15.01 1.22 -17.08
CA ASP A 90 13.57 1.23 -17.31
C ASP A 90 12.86 -0.02 -16.75
N ARG A 91 13.56 -0.87 -15.98
CA ARG A 91 13.04 -2.17 -15.54
C ARG A 91 13.03 -2.30 -14.02
N ILE A 92 11.81 -2.31 -13.47
CA ILE A 92 11.51 -2.65 -12.09
C ILE A 92 10.81 -4.00 -12.07
N GLN A 93 11.23 -4.88 -11.16
CA GLN A 93 10.68 -6.22 -11.03
C GLN A 93 10.45 -6.54 -9.55
N ALA A 94 9.56 -7.48 -9.30
CA ALA A 94 9.24 -7.98 -7.97
C ALA A 94 9.40 -9.49 -7.93
N PHE A 95 10.03 -10.00 -6.87
CA PHE A 95 10.25 -11.43 -6.69
C PHE A 95 9.84 -11.85 -5.28
N TYR A 96 9.30 -13.06 -5.11
CA TYR A 96 9.22 -13.65 -3.78
C TYR A 96 10.63 -13.78 -3.19
N ASN A 97 10.82 -13.34 -1.94
CA ASN A 97 12.10 -13.35 -1.24
C ASN A 97 12.44 -14.76 -0.73
N VAL A 98 12.54 -15.71 -1.65
CA VAL A 98 12.65 -17.14 -1.34
C VAL A 98 13.60 -17.84 -2.30
N CYS A 99 14.58 -18.53 -1.73
CA CYS A 99 15.51 -19.35 -2.47
C CYS A 99 14.79 -20.55 -3.10
N GLN A 100 14.98 -20.73 -4.41
CA GLN A 100 14.35 -21.80 -5.18
C GLN A 100 14.92 -23.20 -4.88
N HIS A 101 16.00 -23.31 -4.10
CA HIS A 101 16.55 -24.60 -3.68
C HIS A 101 15.76 -25.21 -2.52
N ARG A 102 15.70 -24.52 -1.36
CA ARG A 102 15.03 -25.04 -0.13
C ARG A 102 14.31 -23.98 0.69
N GLY A 103 13.89 -22.89 0.06
CA GLY A 103 13.01 -21.92 0.71
C GLY A 103 13.66 -20.96 1.70
N SER A 104 15.00 -20.89 1.77
CA SER A 104 15.68 -19.89 2.62
C SER A 104 15.42 -18.48 2.09
N GLN A 105 15.11 -17.54 2.98
CA GLN A 105 14.98 -16.13 2.63
C GLN A 105 16.32 -15.58 2.09
N LEU A 106 16.28 -14.84 0.98
CA LEU A 106 17.50 -14.39 0.28
C LEU A 106 18.12 -13.16 0.94
N VAL A 107 17.29 -12.19 1.30
CA VAL A 107 17.71 -10.92 1.93
C VAL A 107 16.89 -10.64 3.17
N ASN A 108 17.54 -10.12 4.22
CA ASN A 108 16.89 -9.78 5.49
C ASN A 108 16.86 -8.27 5.75
N GLN A 109 17.58 -7.49 4.94
CA GLN A 109 17.61 -6.03 5.04
C GLN A 109 16.38 -5.42 4.36
N ASP A 110 15.97 -4.25 4.85
CA ASP A 110 14.86 -3.52 4.24
C ASP A 110 15.27 -2.89 2.90
N PHE A 111 16.54 -2.50 2.74
CA PHE A 111 17.10 -1.90 1.53
C PHE A 111 18.49 -2.46 1.23
N GLY A 112 18.88 -2.42 -0.04
CA GLY A 112 20.25 -2.73 -0.44
C GLY A 112 20.57 -2.33 -1.87
N HIS A 113 21.83 -2.56 -2.23
CA HIS A 113 22.35 -2.32 -3.57
C HIS A 113 23.27 -3.46 -3.98
N SER A 114 22.88 -4.26 -4.98
CA SER A 114 23.67 -5.38 -5.49
C SER A 114 23.12 -5.84 -6.84
N MET A 115 23.99 -6.29 -7.74
CA MET A 115 23.59 -6.91 -9.02
C MET A 115 23.21 -8.39 -8.90
N SER A 116 23.20 -8.93 -7.69
CA SER A 116 22.84 -10.34 -7.43
C SER A 116 22.33 -10.59 -6.02
N PHE A 117 21.47 -11.60 -5.89
CA PHE A 117 21.00 -12.14 -4.62
C PHE A 117 21.69 -13.48 -4.34
N VAL A 118 22.34 -13.60 -3.19
CA VAL A 118 23.09 -14.81 -2.79
C VAL A 118 22.37 -15.45 -1.62
N CYS A 119 21.91 -16.69 -1.79
CA CYS A 119 21.26 -17.43 -0.72
C CYS A 119 22.24 -17.68 0.43
N PRO A 120 21.89 -17.32 1.68
CA PRO A 120 22.79 -17.46 2.82
C PRO A 120 23.03 -18.92 3.22
N PHE A 121 22.20 -19.86 2.75
CA PHE A 121 22.30 -21.26 3.14
C PHE A 121 23.33 -22.03 2.31
N HIS A 122 23.17 -22.05 0.98
CA HIS A 122 24.04 -22.83 0.08
C HIS A 122 24.70 -21.98 -1.01
N THR A 123 24.64 -20.65 -0.91
CA THR A 123 25.30 -19.70 -1.83
C THR A 123 24.90 -19.79 -3.31
N TRP A 124 23.76 -20.42 -3.59
CA TRP A 124 23.08 -20.26 -4.89
C TRP A 124 22.84 -18.78 -5.14
N THR A 125 23.10 -18.34 -6.36
CA THR A 125 23.13 -16.93 -6.72
C THR A 125 22.20 -16.67 -7.89
N TRP A 126 21.36 -15.64 -7.76
CA TRP A 126 20.53 -15.09 -8.83
C TRP A 126 21.04 -13.71 -9.21
N ASN A 127 20.95 -13.33 -10.47
CA ASN A 127 21.15 -11.95 -10.91
C ASN A 127 19.99 -11.07 -10.39
N ILE A 128 20.18 -9.75 -10.44
CA ILE A 128 19.14 -8.79 -10.00
C ILE A 128 17.83 -8.90 -10.80
N ASP A 129 17.89 -9.39 -12.04
CA ASP A 129 16.70 -9.64 -12.88
C ASP A 129 15.98 -10.96 -12.55
N GLY A 130 16.42 -11.67 -11.51
CA GLY A 130 15.86 -12.94 -11.05
C GLY A 130 16.40 -14.17 -11.79
N SER A 131 17.22 -14.03 -12.84
CA SER A 131 17.78 -15.18 -13.54
C SER A 131 18.81 -15.93 -12.67
N LEU A 132 18.82 -17.27 -12.72
CA LEU A 132 19.80 -18.06 -11.99
C LEU A 132 21.21 -17.81 -12.55
N LYS A 133 22.11 -17.31 -11.71
CA LYS A 133 23.49 -17.00 -12.06
C LYS A 133 24.42 -18.18 -11.81
N ARG A 134 24.30 -18.80 -10.63
CA ARG A 134 25.24 -19.85 -10.18
C ARG A 134 24.59 -20.79 -9.19
N ILE A 135 24.84 -22.08 -9.40
CA ILE A 135 24.70 -23.15 -8.42
C ILE A 135 26.09 -23.43 -7.87
N THR A 136 26.26 -23.41 -6.54
CA THR A 136 27.55 -23.69 -5.89
C THR A 136 27.91 -25.16 -6.05
N ASP A 137 29.17 -25.42 -6.38
CA ASP A 137 29.75 -26.76 -6.59
C ASP A 137 28.93 -27.62 -7.55
N ALA A 138 28.41 -27.02 -8.63
CA ALA A 138 27.52 -27.66 -9.60
C ALA A 138 28.10 -28.94 -10.21
N GLU A 139 29.43 -29.01 -10.36
CA GLU A 139 30.18 -30.16 -10.86
C GLU A 139 30.10 -31.40 -9.95
N THR A 140 29.71 -31.23 -8.68
CA THR A 140 29.51 -32.34 -7.73
C THR A 140 28.15 -33.03 -7.89
N PHE A 141 27.25 -32.47 -8.70
CA PHE A 141 25.91 -33.01 -8.93
C PHE A 141 25.80 -33.62 -10.33
N PRO A 142 25.07 -34.74 -10.51
CA PRO A 142 24.65 -35.19 -11.83
C PRO A 142 23.87 -34.08 -12.54
N GLU A 143 24.11 -33.86 -13.83
CA GLU A 143 23.50 -32.77 -14.60
C GLU A 143 21.96 -32.76 -14.50
N ARG A 144 21.34 -33.95 -14.51
CA ARG A 144 19.88 -34.12 -14.37
C ARG A 144 19.29 -33.58 -13.06
N THR A 145 20.11 -33.38 -12.03
CA THR A 145 19.68 -32.92 -10.70
C THR A 145 19.58 -31.39 -10.64
N ILE A 146 20.24 -30.68 -11.58
CA ILE A 146 20.38 -29.21 -11.58
C ILE A 146 20.03 -28.60 -12.94
N CYS A 147 19.32 -29.35 -13.79
CA CYS A 147 19.02 -28.97 -15.17
C CYS A 147 17.87 -27.96 -15.29
N ASP A 148 17.01 -27.89 -14.29
CA ASP A 148 15.86 -26.99 -14.19
C ASP A 148 16.27 -25.51 -14.04
N LYS A 149 17.43 -25.25 -13.42
CA LYS A 149 18.05 -23.92 -13.27
C LYS A 149 17.03 -22.81 -12.96
N PRO A 150 16.24 -22.93 -11.90
CA PRO A 150 15.08 -22.08 -11.66
C PRO A 150 15.51 -20.64 -11.37
N GLY A 151 14.96 -19.69 -12.14
CA GLY A 151 14.96 -18.27 -11.78
C GLY A 151 14.11 -18.01 -10.53
N LEU A 152 14.24 -16.83 -9.94
CA LEU A 152 13.36 -16.40 -8.86
C LEU A 152 11.91 -16.35 -9.34
N SER A 153 10.99 -16.71 -8.44
CA SER A 153 9.55 -16.55 -8.69
C SER A 153 9.21 -15.07 -8.78
N GLU A 154 9.01 -14.59 -10.00
CA GLU A 154 8.58 -13.22 -10.31
C GLU A 154 7.09 -13.05 -10.03
N MET A 155 6.69 -11.85 -9.66
CA MET A 155 5.29 -11.45 -9.51
C MET A 155 5.01 -10.19 -10.33
N ARG A 156 3.74 -9.91 -10.58
CA ARG A 156 3.37 -8.72 -11.36
C ARG A 156 3.84 -7.47 -10.65
N CYS A 157 4.49 -6.59 -11.40
CA CYS A 157 5.01 -5.32 -10.92
C CYS A 157 4.78 -4.23 -11.97
N GLU A 158 4.11 -3.17 -11.57
CA GLU A 158 3.80 -2.03 -12.43
C GLU A 158 4.00 -0.74 -11.62
N THR A 159 4.10 0.41 -12.30
CA THR A 159 4.37 1.69 -11.64
C THR A 159 3.36 2.74 -12.08
N TRP A 160 2.99 3.62 -11.16
CA TRP A 160 2.15 4.77 -11.44
C TRP A 160 2.49 5.91 -10.46
N ALA A 161 2.63 7.13 -10.98
CA ALA A 161 2.80 8.36 -10.20
C ALA A 161 3.90 8.30 -9.11
N GLY A 162 5.04 7.65 -9.43
CA GLY A 162 6.16 7.50 -8.50
C GLY A 162 6.04 6.34 -7.50
N PHE A 163 4.97 5.56 -7.56
CA PHE A 163 4.74 4.38 -6.73
C PHE A 163 5.01 3.09 -7.50
N VAL A 164 5.51 2.08 -6.77
CA VAL A 164 5.64 0.71 -7.26
C VAL A 164 4.47 -0.10 -6.71
N PHE A 165 3.75 -0.76 -7.60
CA PHE A 165 2.66 -1.67 -7.27
C PHE A 165 3.06 -3.11 -7.56
N VAL A 166 2.54 -4.02 -6.75
CA VAL A 166 2.68 -5.46 -6.95
C VAL A 166 1.35 -6.18 -6.87
N ASN A 167 1.23 -7.32 -7.55
CA ASN A 167 0.10 -8.22 -7.45
C ASN A 167 0.58 -9.68 -7.51
N MET A 168 0.06 -10.53 -6.62
CA MET A 168 0.42 -11.94 -6.53
C MET A 168 -0.40 -12.83 -7.48
N ASP A 169 -1.48 -12.31 -8.08
CA ASP A 169 -2.24 -13.02 -9.11
C ASP A 169 -1.61 -12.76 -10.49
N ASP A 170 -1.04 -13.81 -11.08
CA ASP A 170 -0.45 -13.77 -12.43
C ASP A 170 -1.47 -13.33 -13.49
N ASN A 171 -2.76 -13.55 -13.23
CA ASN A 171 -3.85 -13.18 -14.13
C ASN A 171 -4.49 -11.83 -13.79
N ALA A 172 -3.92 -11.06 -12.85
CA ALA A 172 -4.46 -9.75 -12.52
C ALA A 172 -4.51 -8.85 -13.76
N PRO A 173 -5.57 -8.02 -13.89
CA PRO A 173 -5.63 -7.03 -14.95
C PRO A 173 -4.46 -6.03 -14.81
N PRO A 174 -4.07 -5.34 -15.89
CA PRO A 174 -3.08 -4.28 -15.83
C PRO A 174 -3.41 -3.22 -14.76
N LEU A 175 -2.38 -2.61 -14.17
CA LEU A 175 -2.56 -1.60 -13.13
C LEU A 175 -3.44 -0.43 -13.61
N SER A 176 -3.32 -0.05 -14.88
CA SER A 176 -4.12 1.02 -15.48
C SER A 176 -5.63 0.75 -15.44
N GLU A 177 -6.05 -0.50 -15.60
CA GLU A 177 -7.45 -0.90 -15.48
C GLU A 177 -7.89 -0.90 -14.02
N PHE A 178 -7.03 -1.39 -13.12
CA PHE A 178 -7.28 -1.38 -11.68
C PHE A 178 -7.55 0.04 -11.16
N LEU A 179 -6.71 1.01 -11.51
CA LEU A 179 -6.81 2.41 -11.05
C LEU A 179 -8.07 3.15 -11.53
N ALA A 180 -8.77 2.65 -12.55
CA ALA A 180 -10.14 3.05 -12.92
C ALA A 180 -10.46 4.56 -12.94
N GLY A 181 -9.64 5.38 -13.61
CA GLY A 181 -9.88 6.82 -13.76
C GLY A 181 -9.28 7.70 -12.66
N LEU A 182 -8.80 7.10 -11.55
CA LEU A 182 -8.02 7.79 -10.54
C LEU A 182 -6.80 8.54 -11.10
N PRO A 183 -6.07 8.05 -12.13
CA PRO A 183 -4.95 8.77 -12.72
C PRO A 183 -5.31 10.15 -13.24
N ASP A 184 -6.48 10.29 -13.88
CA ASP A 184 -6.93 11.55 -14.45
C ASP A 184 -7.34 12.54 -13.34
N ALA A 185 -8.06 12.06 -12.32
CA ALA A 185 -8.44 12.85 -11.15
C ALA A 185 -7.21 13.38 -10.37
N MET A 186 -6.11 12.61 -10.37
CA MET A 186 -4.89 12.92 -9.64
C MET A 186 -3.81 13.63 -10.48
N ALA A 187 -4.04 13.87 -11.77
CA ALA A 187 -3.00 14.33 -12.71
C ALA A 187 -2.35 15.68 -12.33
N LEU A 188 -3.07 16.55 -11.61
CA LEU A 188 -2.59 17.86 -11.18
C LEU A 188 -1.63 17.79 -9.99
N TYR A 189 -1.61 16.69 -9.24
CA TYR A 189 -0.77 16.55 -8.05
C TYR A 189 0.70 16.28 -8.39
N LYS A 190 1.02 15.76 -9.59
CA LYS A 190 2.40 15.46 -10.01
C LYS A 190 3.15 14.60 -8.97
N MET A 191 2.52 13.53 -8.50
CA MET A 191 3.07 12.69 -7.42
C MET A 191 4.38 11.99 -7.82
N GLU A 192 4.63 11.85 -9.12
CA GLU A 192 5.87 11.38 -9.72
C GLU A 192 7.07 12.30 -9.38
N ASP A 193 6.83 13.60 -9.22
CA ASP A 193 7.87 14.60 -8.92
C ASP A 193 8.08 14.80 -7.41
N MET A 194 7.20 14.25 -6.57
CA MET A 194 7.31 14.36 -5.12
C MET A 194 8.52 13.58 -4.61
N VAL A 195 9.05 13.97 -3.45
CA VAL A 195 10.13 13.26 -2.76
C VAL A 195 9.70 12.91 -1.34
N VAL A 196 10.17 11.77 -0.83
CA VAL A 196 9.93 11.37 0.56
C VAL A 196 10.76 12.29 1.47
N VAL A 197 10.08 13.16 2.21
CA VAL A 197 10.72 14.02 3.23
C VAL A 197 10.81 13.30 4.57
N LYS A 198 9.82 12.46 4.87
CA LYS A 198 9.74 11.72 6.12
C LYS A 198 8.90 10.46 5.95
N ASP A 199 9.31 9.41 6.62
CA ASP A 199 8.63 8.12 6.69
C ASP A 199 8.42 7.73 8.16
N TYR A 200 7.24 7.21 8.46
CA TYR A 200 6.82 6.78 9.79
C TYR A 200 6.06 5.47 9.68
N SER A 201 6.49 4.50 10.49
CA SER A 201 5.78 3.25 10.69
C SER A 201 5.29 3.15 12.13
N VAL A 202 4.00 2.84 12.30
CA VAL A 202 3.38 2.64 13.61
C VAL A 202 2.61 1.32 13.59
N ASN A 203 2.83 0.49 14.60
CA ASN A 203 2.04 -0.72 14.78
C ASN A 203 0.80 -0.41 15.64
N TRP A 204 -0.39 -0.55 15.05
CA TRP A 204 -1.65 -0.42 15.75
C TRP A 204 -2.26 -1.81 15.99
N PRO A 205 -2.58 -2.18 17.25
CA PRO A 205 -3.20 -3.47 17.57
C PRO A 205 -4.70 -3.45 17.24
N MET A 206 -5.04 -3.22 15.98
CA MET A 206 -6.39 -3.18 15.45
C MET A 206 -6.45 -3.80 14.06
N ASN A 207 -7.66 -4.10 13.58
CA ASN A 207 -7.85 -4.55 12.21
C ASN A 207 -7.54 -3.41 11.21
N TRP A 208 -6.89 -3.73 10.09
CA TRP A 208 -6.55 -2.78 9.03
C TRP A 208 -7.77 -1.99 8.51
N LYS A 209 -8.95 -2.65 8.46
CA LYS A 209 -10.20 -2.04 8.00
C LYS A 209 -10.63 -0.88 8.90
N ILE A 210 -10.44 -0.98 10.22
CA ILE A 210 -10.80 0.11 11.16
C ILE A 210 -9.99 1.37 10.85
N SER A 211 -8.70 1.19 10.54
CA SER A 211 -7.86 2.32 10.14
C SER A 211 -8.35 2.91 8.83
N LEU A 212 -8.64 2.08 7.82
CA LEU A 212 -9.12 2.56 6.54
C LEU A 212 -10.47 3.28 6.66
N ASP A 213 -11.42 2.70 7.40
CA ASP A 213 -12.75 3.27 7.63
C ASP A 213 -12.63 4.68 8.22
N ALA A 214 -11.75 4.87 9.21
CA ALA A 214 -11.52 6.19 9.82
C ALA A 214 -10.93 7.23 8.85
N PHE A 215 -10.26 6.82 7.76
CA PHE A 215 -9.78 7.75 6.72
C PHE A 215 -10.77 7.90 5.55
N MET A 216 -11.82 7.08 5.50
CA MET A 216 -12.86 7.14 4.47
C MET A 216 -14.08 7.97 4.91
N GLU A 217 -14.08 8.55 6.11
CA GLU A 217 -15.12 9.47 6.57
C GLU A 217 -14.57 10.66 7.37
N GLY A 218 -15.39 11.72 7.46
CA GLY A 218 -15.10 12.90 8.27
C GLY A 218 -16.02 13.07 9.49
N TYR A 219 -16.94 12.14 9.71
CA TYR A 219 -17.94 12.18 10.77
C TYR A 219 -17.30 12.27 12.17
N HIS A 220 -16.17 11.61 12.41
CA HIS A 220 -15.50 11.67 13.72
C HIS A 220 -14.69 12.97 13.95
N ALA A 221 -14.47 13.79 12.91
CA ALA A 221 -13.53 14.91 12.96
C ALA A 221 -13.89 15.96 14.02
N HIS A 222 -15.18 16.29 14.16
CA HIS A 222 -15.68 17.27 15.13
C HIS A 222 -15.28 16.96 16.58
N ALA A 223 -15.12 15.68 16.92
CA ALA A 223 -14.84 15.22 18.28
C ALA A 223 -13.37 14.80 18.49
N ARG A 224 -12.69 14.30 17.45
CA ARG A 224 -11.35 13.72 17.57
C ARG A 224 -10.22 14.60 17.06
N HIS A 225 -10.51 15.59 16.21
CA HIS A 225 -9.51 16.47 15.62
C HIS A 225 -9.85 17.96 15.86
N PRO A 226 -9.94 18.41 17.13
CA PRO A 226 -10.35 19.79 17.44
C PRO A 226 -9.41 20.86 16.84
N GLU A 227 -8.15 20.52 16.60
CA GLU A 227 -7.18 21.36 15.91
C GLU A 227 -7.48 21.48 14.40
N LEU A 228 -7.95 20.40 13.78
CA LEU A 228 -8.22 20.33 12.34
C LEU A 228 -9.52 21.04 11.96
N VAL A 229 -10.55 20.91 12.80
CA VAL A 229 -11.87 21.53 12.61
C VAL A 229 -11.80 23.07 12.48
N ARG A 230 -10.71 23.69 12.94
CA ARG A 230 -10.46 25.13 12.74
C ARG A 230 -10.10 25.49 11.29
N MET A 231 -9.70 24.52 10.49
CA MET A 231 -9.16 24.69 9.14
C MET A 231 -10.03 24.06 8.05
N ILE A 232 -10.83 23.04 8.40
CA ILE A 232 -11.65 22.30 7.45
C ILE A 232 -13.15 22.48 7.69
N ASP A 233 -13.95 22.31 6.63
CA ASP A 233 -15.37 22.04 6.73
C ASP A 233 -15.56 20.54 7.03
N ASP A 234 -15.88 20.23 8.28
CA ASP A 234 -16.10 18.87 8.78
C ASP A 234 -17.55 18.37 8.54
N TYR A 235 -18.31 19.04 7.67
CA TYR A 235 -19.68 18.64 7.32
C TYR A 235 -19.87 18.45 5.82
N ASN A 236 -19.38 19.38 4.99
CA ASN A 236 -19.58 19.37 3.55
C ASN A 236 -18.43 18.68 2.80
N PHE A 237 -18.18 17.42 3.14
CA PHE A 237 -17.25 16.56 2.39
C PHE A 237 -17.85 16.18 1.04
N ASP A 238 -17.00 16.13 0.02
CA ASP A 238 -17.35 15.56 -1.28
C ASP A 238 -16.65 14.22 -1.48
N TYR A 239 -17.36 13.28 -2.09
CA TYR A 239 -16.86 11.93 -2.33
C TYR A 239 -17.07 11.58 -3.79
N GLU A 240 -15.98 11.31 -4.49
CA GLU A 240 -15.99 10.71 -5.80
C GLU A 240 -15.62 9.22 -5.67
N VAL A 241 -16.41 8.35 -6.29
CA VAL A 241 -16.18 6.90 -6.27
C VAL A 241 -15.84 6.45 -7.68
N PHE A 242 -14.76 5.69 -7.79
CA PHE A 242 -14.23 5.16 -9.03
C PHE A 242 -14.45 3.64 -9.09
N GLY A 243 -14.07 3.03 -10.22
CA GLY A 243 -14.08 1.57 -10.33
C GLY A 243 -13.14 0.90 -9.34
N ASN A 244 -13.30 -0.42 -9.15
CA ASN A 244 -12.40 -1.27 -8.37
C ASN A 244 -12.18 -0.87 -6.90
N GLY A 245 -13.12 -0.11 -6.31
CA GLY A 245 -13.09 0.24 -4.89
C GLY A 245 -12.25 1.48 -4.54
N HIS A 246 -11.85 2.27 -5.54
CA HIS A 246 -11.17 3.54 -5.31
C HIS A 246 -12.17 4.67 -5.00
N SER A 247 -11.77 5.60 -4.14
CA SER A 247 -12.52 6.81 -3.83
C SER A 247 -11.60 7.99 -3.59
N MET A 248 -12.11 9.20 -3.79
CA MET A 248 -11.46 10.45 -3.46
C MET A 248 -12.38 11.25 -2.55
N MET A 249 -11.86 11.67 -1.39
CA MET A 249 -12.53 12.58 -0.48
C MET A 249 -11.94 13.98 -0.65
N THR A 250 -12.79 14.95 -1.02
CA THR A 250 -12.41 16.36 -1.08
C THR A 250 -12.94 17.08 0.15
N ILE A 251 -12.02 17.68 0.91
CA ILE A 251 -12.33 18.42 2.14
C ILE A 251 -12.17 19.91 1.87
N PRO A 252 -13.25 20.70 1.87
CA PRO A 252 -13.14 22.15 1.73
C PRO A 252 -12.34 22.72 2.91
N MET A 253 -11.31 23.50 2.61
CA MET A 253 -10.59 24.27 3.63
C MET A 253 -11.12 25.70 3.69
N TRP A 254 -11.25 26.24 4.90
CA TRP A 254 -11.57 27.65 5.10
C TRP A 254 -10.40 28.49 4.57
N THR A 255 -10.60 29.16 3.45
CA THR A 255 -9.80 30.33 3.11
C THR A 255 -10.30 31.46 4.01
N LYS A 256 -9.44 31.94 4.91
CA LYS A 256 -9.71 33.17 5.67
C LYS A 256 -10.00 34.33 4.72
#